data_AF-A0A3D2GVE7-F1
#
_entry.id   AF-A0A3D2GVE7-F1
#
_cell.length_a   1.000
_cell.length_b   1.000
_cell.length_c   1.000
_cell.angle_alpha   90.00
_cell.angle_beta   90.00
_cell.angle_gamma   90.00
#
_symmetry.space_group_name_H-M   'P 1'
#
loop_
_entity.id
_entity.type
_entity.pdbx_description
1 polymer ?
#
loop_
_entity_poly.entity_id
_entity_poly.type
_entity_poly.pdbx_seq_one_letter_code
_entity_poly.pdbx_strand_id
1 'polypeptide(L)'
;MSDPNIQKLLKETYLKAIENSVGSRLFNSVLVKFKDTGKIADVLGSGTYSCAFFVSSILYLFQSIDRPHTTVASVIKSLDANKCWSRVDPNKIEAGDVIFWEKIKFDDDSENAHVGFAISENEAISTDYRQKNVARHTIIREGAKRNVDSVYRYSWPDMSS
;
A
#
# COMPACT_ATOMS: atom_id res chain seq x y z
N MET A 1 24.94 -3.06 -10.09
CA MET A 1 25.36 -4.36 -10.65
C MET A 1 26.34 -4.02 -11.74
N SER A 2 27.50 -4.68 -11.75
CA SER A 2 28.61 -4.36 -12.66
C SER A 2 28.66 -5.26 -13.89
N ASP A 3 27.86 -6.32 -13.94
CA ASP A 3 27.76 -7.20 -15.11
C ASP A 3 26.75 -6.61 -16.11
N PRO A 4 27.19 -6.22 -17.33
CA PRO A 4 26.31 -5.65 -18.34
C PRO A 4 25.31 -6.67 -18.92
N ASN A 5 25.50 -7.97 -18.67
CA ASN A 5 24.58 -9.01 -19.12
C ASN A 5 23.40 -9.22 -18.16
N ILE A 6 23.34 -8.48 -17.04
CA ILE A 6 22.30 -8.64 -16.03
C ILE A 6 21.42 -7.39 -16.00
N GLN A 7 20.14 -7.58 -16.31
CA GLN A 7 19.11 -6.56 -16.16
C GLN A 7 18.30 -6.79 -14.88
N LYS A 8 17.96 -5.72 -14.16
CA LYS A 8 17.01 -5.81 -13.05
C LYS A 8 15.59 -5.84 -13.57
N LEU A 9 14.84 -6.84 -13.12
CA LEU A 9 13.40 -6.96 -13.35
C LEU A 9 12.65 -6.22 -12.24
N LEU A 10 12.42 -4.91 -12.41
CA LEU A 10 11.91 -4.03 -11.35
C LEU A 10 10.49 -4.41 -10.92
N LYS A 11 9.58 -4.58 -11.88
CA LYS A 11 8.17 -4.94 -11.60
C LYS A 11 8.08 -6.29 -10.90
N GLU A 12 8.85 -7.26 -11.37
CA GLU A 12 8.90 -8.62 -10.83
C GLU A 12 9.48 -8.63 -9.41
N THR A 13 10.54 -7.85 -9.18
CA THR A 13 11.12 -7.69 -7.83
C THR A 13 10.15 -7.01 -6.89
N TYR A 14 9.40 -6.02 -7.37
CA TYR A 14 8.33 -5.33 -6.62
C TYR A 14 7.21 -6.28 -6.21
N LEU A 15 6.68 -7.06 -7.16
CA LEU A 15 5.67 -8.08 -6.88
C LEU A 15 6.19 -9.10 -5.86
N LYS A 16 7.43 -9.56 -6.02
CA LYS A 16 8.04 -10.51 -5.08
C LYS A 16 8.23 -9.91 -3.69
N ALA A 17 8.58 -8.63 -3.57
CA ALA A 17 8.70 -7.94 -2.29
C ALA A 17 7.35 -7.85 -1.57
N ILE A 18 6.27 -7.58 -2.30
CA ILE A 18 4.89 -7.58 -1.76
C ILE A 18 4.53 -8.98 -1.26
N GLU A 19 4.73 -10.02 -2.08
CA GLU A 19 4.44 -11.40 -1.68
C GLU A 19 5.22 -11.84 -0.44
N ASN A 20 6.52 -11.53 -0.40
CA ASN A 20 7.40 -11.88 0.70
C ASN A 20 7.10 -11.08 1.98
N SER A 21 6.29 -10.03 1.89
CA SER A 21 5.90 -9.25 3.07
C SER A 21 4.85 -9.96 3.90
N VAL A 22 4.12 -10.95 3.36
CA VAL A 22 3.07 -11.68 4.09
C VAL A 22 3.62 -12.28 5.39
N GLY A 23 2.88 -12.09 6.48
CA GLY A 23 3.27 -12.48 7.84
C GLY A 23 4.14 -11.44 8.57
N SER A 24 4.68 -10.44 7.87
CA SER A 24 5.54 -9.44 8.48
C SER A 24 4.79 -8.51 9.44
N ARG A 25 5.49 -8.12 10.51
CA ARG A 25 5.08 -7.09 11.48
C ARG A 25 5.91 -5.81 11.38
N LEU A 26 6.78 -5.71 10.38
CA LEU A 26 7.73 -4.61 10.20
C LEU A 26 7.05 -3.23 10.13
N PHE A 27 5.83 -3.19 9.60
CA PHE A 27 5.09 -1.95 9.32
C PHE A 27 4.15 -1.52 10.45
N ASN A 28 4.24 -2.17 11.63
CA ASN A 28 3.26 -1.96 12.69
C ASN A 28 3.43 -0.65 13.45
N SER A 29 4.60 -0.01 13.41
CA SER A 29 4.90 1.12 14.28
C SER A 29 5.64 2.24 13.58
N VAL A 30 5.18 3.46 13.86
CA VAL A 30 5.90 4.71 13.57
C VAL A 30 5.90 5.52 14.86
N LEU A 31 7.07 5.64 15.48
CA LEU A 31 7.24 6.37 16.73
C LEU A 31 7.45 7.85 16.44
N VAL A 32 6.63 8.70 17.06
CA VAL A 32 6.76 10.15 17.00
C VAL A 32 6.97 10.71 18.40
N LYS A 33 7.68 11.84 18.48
CA LYS A 33 7.81 12.63 19.70
C LYS A 33 7.09 13.96 19.51
N PHE A 34 6.09 14.22 20.32
CA PHE A 34 5.38 15.50 20.35
C PHE A 34 6.31 16.60 20.87
N LYS A 35 6.45 17.71 20.14
CA LYS A 35 7.42 18.75 20.45
C LYS A 35 7.03 19.60 21.66
N ASP A 36 5.73 19.79 21.86
CA ASP A 36 5.12 20.56 22.94
C ASP A 36 5.16 19.83 24.29
N THR A 37 4.90 18.53 24.29
CA THR A 37 4.79 17.71 25.52
C THR A 37 5.98 16.80 25.76
N GLY A 38 6.81 16.54 24.73
CA GLY A 38 7.88 15.54 24.78
C GLY A 38 7.40 14.09 24.78
N LYS A 39 6.08 13.84 24.75
CA LYS A 39 5.47 12.51 24.77
C LYS A 39 5.87 11.71 23.52
N ILE A 40 6.19 10.43 23.71
CA ILE A 40 6.41 9.47 22.62
C ILE A 40 5.12 8.68 22.40
N ALA A 41 4.72 8.49 21.15
CA ALA A 41 3.58 7.67 20.79
C ALA A 41 3.83 6.91 19.48
N ASP A 42 3.20 5.74 19.36
CA ASP A 42 3.08 5.02 18.09
C ASP A 42 1.82 5.48 17.35
N VAL A 43 1.98 6.20 16.24
CA VAL A 43 0.85 6.74 15.48
C VAL A 43 0.10 5.69 14.68
N LEU A 44 0.64 4.47 14.56
CA LEU A 44 -0.01 3.37 13.86
C LEU A 44 -0.80 2.44 14.78
N GLY A 45 -0.77 2.70 16.10
CA GLY A 45 -1.51 1.91 17.09
C GLY A 45 -1.12 0.44 17.05
N SER A 46 0.18 0.14 17.00
CA SER A 46 0.73 -1.23 16.96
C SER A 46 0.13 -2.10 15.85
N GLY A 47 0.04 -1.53 14.64
CA GLY A 47 -0.43 -2.22 13.44
C GLY A 47 -1.87 -1.93 13.06
N THR A 48 -2.67 -1.29 13.92
CA THR A 48 -4.09 -0.98 13.65
C THR A 48 -4.27 -0.13 12.39
N TYR A 49 -3.41 0.88 12.22
CA TYR A 49 -3.51 1.87 11.13
C TYR A 49 -2.33 1.76 10.13
N SER A 50 -1.75 0.57 10.03
CA SER A 50 -0.48 0.34 9.32
C SER A 50 -0.58 0.22 7.80
N CYS A 51 -1.78 0.08 7.23
CA CYS A 51 -1.93 -0.27 5.80
C CYS A 51 -1.30 0.77 4.86
N ALA A 52 -1.51 2.07 5.14
CA ALA A 52 -0.90 3.14 4.37
C ALA A 52 0.63 3.16 4.52
N PHE A 53 1.14 2.89 5.72
CA PHE A 53 2.57 2.85 5.98
C PHE A 53 3.24 1.65 5.29
N PHE A 54 2.61 0.49 5.31
CA PHE A 54 3.05 -0.69 4.55
C PHE A 54 3.15 -0.36 3.06
N VAL A 55 2.04 0.07 2.45
CA VAL A 55 1.98 0.33 1.01
C VAL A 55 3.02 1.38 0.61
N SER A 56 3.00 2.54 1.27
CA SER A 56 3.94 3.62 0.95
C SER A 56 5.40 3.25 1.21
N SER A 57 5.71 2.41 2.20
CA SER A 57 7.09 1.95 2.43
C SER A 57 7.60 1.10 1.28
N ILE A 58 6.77 0.19 0.75
CA ILE A 58 7.14 -0.61 -0.42
C ILE A 58 7.27 0.30 -1.65
N LEU A 59 6.31 1.19 -1.91
CA LEU A 59 6.39 2.13 -3.03
C LEU A 59 7.66 3.01 -2.95
N TYR A 60 8.02 3.47 -1.75
CA TYR A 60 9.23 4.25 -1.54
C TYR A 60 10.51 3.44 -1.78
N LEU A 61 10.54 2.17 -1.34
CA LEU A 61 11.67 1.26 -1.59
C LEU A 61 11.97 1.08 -3.09
N PHE A 62 10.92 1.11 -3.92
CA PHE A 62 11.00 1.04 -5.38
C PHE A 62 11.03 2.42 -6.07
N GLN A 63 11.19 3.50 -5.29
CA GLN A 63 11.30 4.89 -5.77
C GLN A 63 10.10 5.34 -6.63
N SER A 64 8.94 4.73 -6.44
CA SER A 64 7.71 5.10 -7.15
C SER A 64 6.93 6.22 -6.44
N ILE A 65 7.36 6.61 -5.24
CA ILE A 65 6.92 7.81 -4.51
C ILE A 65 8.13 8.45 -3.79
N ASP A 66 7.98 9.69 -3.32
CA ASP A 66 9.05 10.49 -2.72
C ASP A 66 9.39 10.12 -1.28
N ARG A 67 8.42 9.63 -0.49
CA ARG A 67 8.61 9.25 0.91
C ARG A 67 7.49 8.34 1.44
N PRO A 68 7.70 7.66 2.59
CA PRO A 68 6.63 6.95 3.29
C PRO A 68 5.53 7.87 3.82
N HIS A 69 4.33 7.34 3.91
CA HIS A 69 3.09 8.00 4.30
C HIS A 69 2.31 7.15 5.30
N THR A 70 1.78 7.75 6.36
CA THR A 70 1.06 7.02 7.42
C THR A 70 -0.47 7.06 7.27
N THR A 71 -1.00 7.81 6.31
CA THR A 71 -2.45 7.92 6.09
C THR A 71 -2.81 7.63 4.63
N VAL A 72 -3.93 6.95 4.40
CA VAL A 72 -4.41 6.61 3.05
C VAL A 72 -4.57 7.86 2.17
N ALA A 73 -5.12 8.94 2.73
CA ALA A 73 -5.29 10.20 2.01
C ALA A 73 -3.95 10.80 1.53
N SER A 74 -2.88 10.67 2.33
CA SER A 74 -1.56 11.15 1.91
C SER A 74 -0.90 10.25 0.85
N VAL A 75 -1.20 8.95 0.84
CA VAL A 75 -0.80 8.05 -0.27
C VAL A 75 -1.49 8.48 -1.56
N ILE A 76 -2.83 8.61 -1.56
CA ILE A 76 -3.61 9.06 -2.73
C ILE A 76 -3.05 10.37 -3.29
N LYS A 77 -2.82 11.36 -2.43
CA LYS A 77 -2.24 12.65 -2.82
C LYS A 77 -0.86 12.49 -3.48
N SER A 78 -0.02 11.59 -2.98
CA SER A 78 1.31 11.31 -3.55
C SER A 78 1.20 10.66 -4.94
N LEU A 79 0.27 9.71 -5.11
CA LEU A 79 0.02 9.06 -6.40
C LEU A 79 -0.56 10.04 -7.43
N ASP A 80 -1.57 10.82 -7.07
CA ASP A 80 -2.19 11.82 -7.94
C ASP A 80 -1.21 12.91 -8.39
N ALA A 81 -0.21 13.24 -7.57
CA ALA A 81 0.83 14.23 -7.90
C ALA A 81 1.94 13.66 -8.80
N ASN A 82 2.01 12.34 -8.99
CA ASN A 82 3.09 11.68 -9.69
C ASN A 82 2.65 11.22 -11.09
N LYS A 83 3.32 11.73 -12.14
CA LYS A 83 2.99 11.48 -13.55
C LYS A 83 3.16 10.02 -14.00
N CYS A 84 3.91 9.22 -13.26
CA CYS A 84 4.09 7.79 -13.55
C CYS A 84 2.93 6.94 -13.01
N TRP A 85 2.03 7.51 -12.22
CA TRP A 85 0.83 6.84 -11.74
C TRP A 85 -0.39 7.27 -12.55
N SER A 86 -1.24 6.30 -12.87
CA SER A 86 -2.54 6.57 -13.50
C SER A 86 -3.64 5.84 -12.75
N ARG A 87 -4.82 6.45 -12.70
CA ARG A 87 -6.03 5.77 -12.24
C ARG A 87 -6.46 4.78 -13.30
N VAL A 88 -6.86 3.58 -12.87
CA VAL A 88 -7.36 2.53 -13.75
C VAL A 88 -8.78 2.14 -13.37
N ASP A 89 -9.52 1.66 -14.36
CA ASP A 89 -10.86 1.08 -14.15
C ASP A 89 -10.76 -0.09 -13.14
N PRO A 90 -11.54 -0.10 -12.04
CA PRO A 90 -11.56 -1.20 -11.08
C PRO A 90 -11.85 -2.58 -11.68
N ASN A 91 -12.42 -2.66 -12.88
CA ASN A 91 -12.63 -3.92 -13.58
C ASN A 91 -11.37 -4.47 -14.27
N LYS A 92 -10.30 -3.66 -14.37
CA LYS A 92 -9.05 -3.98 -15.07
C LYS A 92 -7.86 -4.09 -14.12
N ILE A 93 -8.10 -4.44 -12.86
CA ILE A 93 -7.05 -4.66 -11.85
C ILE A 93 -6.02 -5.68 -12.35
N GLU A 94 -4.74 -5.35 -12.20
CA GLU A 94 -3.62 -6.24 -12.48
C GLU A 94 -2.69 -6.36 -11.27
N ALA A 95 -1.88 -7.43 -11.27
CA ALA A 95 -0.85 -7.60 -10.26
C ALA A 95 0.09 -6.39 -10.22
N GLY A 96 0.23 -5.82 -9.03
CA GLY A 96 1.07 -4.68 -8.72
C GLY A 96 0.33 -3.35 -8.62
N ASP A 97 -0.95 -3.30 -9.02
CA ASP A 97 -1.78 -2.12 -8.80
C ASP A 97 -1.97 -1.84 -7.31
N VAL A 98 -2.13 -0.56 -6.98
CA VAL A 98 -2.51 -0.13 -5.63
C VAL A 98 -4.03 0.04 -5.60
N ILE A 99 -4.68 -0.69 -4.71
CA ILE A 99 -6.14 -0.69 -4.55
C ILE A 99 -6.49 0.09 -3.29
N PHE A 100 -7.46 0.98 -3.41
CA PHE A 100 -8.07 1.72 -2.32
C PHE A 100 -9.52 1.28 -2.17
N TRP A 101 -9.95 1.04 -0.94
CA TRP A 101 -11.33 0.67 -0.65
C TRP A 101 -12.06 1.79 0.10
N GLU A 102 -13.36 1.92 -0.17
CA GLU A 102 -14.25 2.93 0.42
C GLU A 102 -14.16 2.96 1.94
N LYS A 103 -14.26 4.12 2.57
CA LYS A 103 -14.25 4.18 4.04
C LYS A 103 -15.41 3.40 4.63
N ILE A 104 -15.12 2.58 5.65
CA ILE A 104 -16.17 1.98 6.48
C ILE A 104 -16.30 2.83 7.73
N LYS A 105 -17.55 3.17 8.07
CA LYS A 105 -17.91 3.77 9.36
C LYS A 105 -18.17 2.65 10.37
N PHE A 106 -17.50 2.69 11.51
CA PHE A 106 -17.66 1.73 12.60
C PHE A 106 -18.66 2.25 13.64
N ASP A 107 -19.11 1.37 14.55
CA ASP A 107 -20.09 1.69 15.60
C ASP A 107 -19.61 2.80 16.56
N ASP A 108 -18.31 3.07 16.61
CA ASP A 108 -17.66 4.13 17.39
C ASP A 108 -17.52 5.45 16.62
N ASP A 109 -18.26 5.62 15.51
CA ASP A 109 -18.19 6.72 14.55
C ASP A 109 -16.83 6.89 13.85
N SER A 110 -15.86 5.98 14.05
CA SER A 110 -14.59 6.03 13.34
C SER A 110 -14.77 5.64 11.87
N GLU A 111 -14.05 6.32 10.98
CA GLU A 111 -13.98 5.97 9.56
C GLU A 111 -12.59 5.46 9.22
N ASN A 112 -12.49 4.23 8.69
CA ASN A 112 -11.20 3.70 8.24
C ASN A 112 -11.18 3.44 6.75
N ALA A 113 -10.37 4.21 6.03
CA ALA A 113 -9.91 3.88 4.68
C ALA A 113 -8.93 2.67 4.73
N HIS A 114 -8.80 1.94 3.64
CA HIS A 114 -7.89 0.80 3.52
C HIS A 114 -7.25 0.82 2.14
N VAL A 115 -6.02 0.33 2.10
CA VAL A 115 -5.20 0.34 0.89
C VAL A 115 -4.34 -0.91 0.87
N GLY A 116 -4.07 -1.46 -0.30
CA GLY A 116 -3.28 -2.67 -0.48
C GLY A 116 -2.76 -2.79 -1.90
N PHE A 117 -2.03 -3.86 -2.15
CA PHE A 117 -1.53 -4.20 -3.48
C PHE A 117 -2.33 -5.34 -4.08
N ALA A 118 -2.80 -5.18 -5.31
CA ALA A 118 -3.30 -6.28 -6.10
C ALA A 118 -2.16 -7.28 -6.37
N ILE A 119 -2.43 -8.57 -6.24
CA ILE A 119 -1.55 -9.65 -6.70
C ILE A 119 -2.22 -10.54 -7.75
N SER A 120 -3.54 -10.42 -7.87
CA SER A 120 -4.33 -10.89 -9.01
C SER A 120 -5.57 -10.02 -9.14
N GLU A 121 -6.44 -10.31 -10.10
CA GLU A 121 -7.74 -9.64 -10.25
C GLU A 121 -8.67 -9.75 -9.03
N ASN A 122 -8.48 -10.78 -8.20
CA ASN A 122 -9.37 -11.14 -7.09
C ASN A 122 -8.66 -11.22 -5.73
N GLU A 123 -7.35 -10.97 -5.69
CA GLU A 123 -6.55 -11.09 -4.47
C GLU A 123 -5.63 -9.88 -4.29
N ALA A 124 -5.55 -9.41 -3.05
CA ALA A 124 -4.70 -8.32 -2.63
C ALA A 124 -3.87 -8.68 -1.39
N ILE A 125 -2.77 -7.95 -1.18
CA ILE A 125 -1.96 -8.01 0.03
C ILE A 125 -2.02 -6.65 0.73
N SER A 126 -2.37 -6.65 2.01
CA SER A 126 -2.38 -5.48 2.88
C SER A 126 -2.24 -5.90 4.34
N THR A 127 -2.12 -4.94 5.25
CA THR A 127 -2.10 -5.25 6.68
C THR A 127 -3.48 -5.61 7.21
N ASP A 128 -3.53 -6.64 8.05
CA ASP A 128 -4.72 -7.04 8.78
C ASP A 128 -4.72 -6.39 10.17
N TYR A 129 -5.72 -5.55 10.44
CA TYR A 129 -5.80 -4.82 11.70
C TYR A 129 -6.16 -5.71 12.91
N ARG A 130 -6.62 -6.95 12.72
CA ARG A 130 -6.91 -7.89 13.81
C ARG A 130 -5.65 -8.69 14.16
N GLN A 131 -4.95 -9.20 13.16
CA GLN A 131 -3.73 -10.00 13.31
C GLN A 131 -2.46 -9.17 13.50
N LYS A 132 -2.52 -7.87 13.15
CA LYS A 132 -1.40 -6.91 13.20
C LYS A 132 -0.19 -7.40 12.39
N ASN A 133 -0.43 -7.86 11.18
CA ASN A 133 0.59 -8.32 10.24
C ASN A 133 0.15 -8.03 8.80
N VAL A 134 1.06 -8.18 7.83
CA VAL A 134 0.70 -8.21 6.41
C VAL A 134 0.03 -9.55 6.10
N ALA A 135 -1.10 -9.53 5.39
CA ALA A 135 -1.91 -10.69 5.07
C ALA A 135 -2.46 -10.60 3.64
N ARG A 136 -2.95 -11.73 3.14
CA ARG A 136 -3.70 -11.84 1.88
C ARG A 136 -5.17 -11.58 2.15
N HIS A 137 -5.82 -10.89 1.22
CA HIS A 137 -7.23 -10.49 1.25
C HIS A 137 -7.88 -10.77 -0.10
N THR A 138 -9.16 -11.12 -0.09
CA THR A 138 -9.96 -11.19 -1.32
C THR A 138 -10.38 -9.78 -1.74
N ILE A 139 -10.25 -9.45 -3.02
CA ILE A 139 -10.83 -8.24 -3.63
C ILE A 139 -12.28 -8.58 -3.96
N ILE A 140 -13.22 -8.24 -3.08
CA ILE A 140 -14.65 -8.46 -3.34
C ILE A 140 -15.21 -7.26 -4.10
N ARG A 141 -15.88 -7.49 -5.23
CA ARG A 141 -16.42 -6.44 -6.12
C ARG A 141 -17.92 -6.17 -5.94
N GLU A 142 -18.73 -7.22 -5.73
CA GLU A 142 -20.19 -7.10 -5.51
C GLU A 142 -20.62 -7.89 -4.26
N GLY A 143 -21.51 -7.32 -3.44
CA GLY A 143 -21.99 -7.93 -2.18
C GLY A 143 -20.96 -7.95 -1.04
N ALA A 144 -19.84 -7.26 -1.23
CA ALA A 144 -18.77 -7.12 -0.25
C ALA A 144 -19.21 -6.32 0.98
N LYS A 145 -18.52 -6.54 2.11
CA LYS A 145 -18.55 -5.59 3.23
C LYS A 145 -17.94 -4.21 2.86
N ARG A 146 -17.25 -4.11 1.72
CA ARG A 146 -16.48 -2.94 1.29
C ARG A 146 -16.20 -2.94 -0.22
N ASN A 147 -16.56 -1.88 -0.93
CA ASN A 147 -16.27 -1.77 -2.36
C ASN A 147 -14.88 -1.15 -2.62
N VAL A 148 -14.34 -1.42 -3.82
CA VAL A 148 -13.15 -0.74 -4.33
C VAL A 148 -13.54 0.69 -4.74
N ASP A 149 -12.86 1.67 -4.17
CA ASP A 149 -13.07 3.10 -4.47
C ASP A 149 -12.22 3.54 -5.67
N SER A 150 -10.94 3.19 -5.66
CA SER A 150 -10.02 3.58 -6.71
C SER A 150 -8.84 2.61 -6.85
N VAL A 151 -8.29 2.54 -8.05
CA VAL A 151 -7.15 1.69 -8.38
C VAL A 151 -6.12 2.54 -9.12
N TYR A 152 -4.85 2.34 -8.77
CA TYR A 152 -3.72 3.05 -9.37
C TYR A 152 -2.70 2.07 -9.94
N ARG A 153 -2.23 2.36 -11.14
CA ARG A 153 -1.18 1.61 -11.83
C ARG A 153 0.05 2.46 -12.03
N TYR A 154 1.21 1.88 -11.73
CA TYR A 154 2.50 2.49 -12.02
C TYR A 154 2.98 2.12 -13.42
N SER A 155 3.36 3.12 -14.19
CA SER A 155 4.08 2.96 -15.44
C SER A 155 5.56 2.71 -15.13
N TRP A 156 5.93 1.43 -15.08
CA TRP A 156 7.32 1.03 -14.90
C TRP A 156 8.15 1.54 -16.09
N PRO A 157 9.28 2.23 -15.86
CA PRO A 157 10.12 2.69 -16.94
C PRO A 157 10.64 1.49 -17.73
N ASP A 158 10.50 1.53 -19.06
CA ASP A 158 11.18 0.61 -19.95
C ASP A 158 12.68 0.82 -19.77
N MET A 159 13.35 -0.13 -19.12
CA MET A 159 14.81 -0.12 -18.94
C MET A 159 15.53 -0.57 -20.22
N SER A 160 14.95 -0.25 -21.39
CA SER A 160 15.59 -0.38 -22.69
C SER A 160 16.32 0.93 -23.00
N SER A 161 17.45 1.15 -22.33
CA SER A 161 18.44 2.16 -22.72
C SER A 161 19.84 1.57 -22.72
#